data_AF-A0A804LZ02-F1
#
_entry.id   AF-A0A804LZ02-F1
#
_cell.length_a   1.000
_cell.length_b   1.000
_cell.length_c   1.000
_cell.angle_alpha   90.00
_cell.angle_beta   90.00
_cell.angle_gamma   90.00
#
_symmetry.space_group_name_H-M   'P 1'
#
loop_
_entity.id
_entity.type
_entity.pdbx_description
1 polymer ?
#
loop_
_entity_poly.entity_id
_entity_poly.type
_entity_poly.pdbx_seq_one_letter_code
_entity_poly.pdbx_strand_id
1 'polypeptide(L)'
;MGPHWPGGWCSSLSVNLNLSSVTPETWCRSNAFDATCRLQCSAGATILQGYVPSAATRAMGEEETRAGDLPEPCLAHAIALTSPRDACRCAAVSPAFRAAADSDYVWGRFVPEDHRRAIALHLHDAGRDRGPRKDAYLALCDGGGGGVPVDVDGDGWCRLWLDQASGAKCYALSARRLSLPWEDGDFCWRWAPHARSRFGEVAELMDCSYLDIYGRLPVAVLTRATSYAAYLVYGIAEGHRGLSFPDQEAAVSLGGRVPAESHHRRSVCLRPDEAEARKFWGAGAVIPYGVGGVHVPRLRDDGWWEVEMGRLRTVEAGEHEAPGEDVVASFEVVGSYPKRGLILEGIEFRKLQ
;
A
#
# COMPACT_ATOMS: atom_id res chain seq x y z
N MET A 1 26.25 12.17 -19.96
CA MET A 1 25.44 10.93 -20.09
C MET A 1 24.20 11.13 -19.23
N GLY A 2 23.10 11.60 -19.83
CA GLY A 2 21.86 11.84 -19.09
C GLY A 2 21.16 10.50 -18.79
N PRO A 3 20.53 10.35 -17.61
CA PRO A 3 19.82 9.12 -17.27
C PRO A 3 18.61 8.96 -18.21
N HIS A 4 18.57 7.84 -18.93
CA HIS A 4 17.43 7.41 -19.73
C HIS A 4 16.26 7.10 -18.79
N TRP A 5 15.22 7.93 -18.87
CA TRP A 5 13.95 7.74 -18.18
C TRP A 5 13.20 6.55 -18.80
N PRO A 6 12.61 5.64 -18.01
CA PRO A 6 11.74 4.60 -18.54
C PRO A 6 10.40 5.21 -18.95
N GLY A 7 10.38 5.81 -20.15
CA GLY A 7 9.14 6.11 -20.86
C GLY A 7 8.52 4.79 -21.32
N GLY A 8 7.58 4.25 -20.57
CA GLY A 8 6.93 2.99 -20.97
C GLY A 8 5.54 2.72 -20.40
N TRP A 9 5.11 3.40 -19.34
CA TRP A 9 3.88 2.99 -18.64
C TRP A 9 2.73 4.02 -18.68
N CYS A 10 2.96 5.21 -19.24
CA CYS A 10 1.84 6.10 -19.62
C CYS A 10 0.97 5.51 -20.75
N SER A 11 1.45 4.52 -21.50
CA SER A 11 0.71 3.91 -22.62
C SER A 11 -0.12 2.67 -22.26
N SER A 12 0.01 2.09 -21.05
CA SER A 12 -0.75 0.86 -20.71
C SER A 12 -2.06 1.09 -19.98
N LEU A 13 -2.40 2.34 -19.65
CA LEU A 13 -3.71 2.72 -19.10
C LEU A 13 -4.41 3.67 -20.07
N SER A 14 -4.52 3.23 -21.33
CA SER A 14 -5.53 3.74 -22.26
C SER A 14 -6.91 3.28 -21.80
N VAL A 15 -7.35 3.77 -20.64
CA VAL A 15 -8.78 3.90 -20.38
C VAL A 15 -9.22 4.97 -21.37
N ASN A 16 -9.97 4.55 -22.40
CA ASN A 16 -10.66 5.41 -23.35
C ASN A 16 -11.63 6.35 -22.60
N LEU A 17 -11.09 7.37 -21.95
CA LEU A 17 -11.83 8.57 -21.62
C LEU A 17 -11.72 9.43 -22.87
N ASN A 18 -12.80 9.45 -23.62
CA ASN A 18 -12.99 10.32 -24.77
C ASN A 18 -12.92 11.77 -24.25
N LEU A 19 -11.71 12.32 -24.17
CA LEU A 19 -11.39 13.61 -23.54
C LEU A 19 -11.90 14.83 -24.33
N SER A 20 -12.71 14.62 -25.37
CA SER A 20 -13.32 15.69 -26.15
C SER A 20 -14.60 16.27 -25.52
N SER A 21 -15.15 15.68 -24.45
CA SER A 21 -16.38 16.18 -23.80
C SER A 21 -16.27 16.56 -22.32
N VAL A 22 -15.08 16.50 -21.72
CA VAL A 22 -14.90 16.96 -20.33
C VAL A 22 -14.60 18.46 -20.34
N THR A 23 -15.65 19.28 -20.40
CA THR A 23 -15.52 20.71 -20.11
C THR A 23 -15.25 20.89 -18.60
N PRO A 24 -14.52 21.95 -18.18
CA PRO A 24 -14.16 22.19 -16.78
C PRO A 24 -15.35 22.11 -15.80
N GLU A 25 -16.55 22.47 -16.27
CA GLU A 25 -17.80 22.39 -15.49
C GLU A 25 -18.20 20.97 -15.09
N THR A 26 -17.97 19.99 -15.97
CA THR A 26 -18.25 18.57 -15.65
C THR A 26 -17.25 18.02 -14.63
N TRP A 27 -16.03 18.56 -14.60
CA TRP A 27 -15.01 18.20 -13.63
C TRP A 27 -15.31 18.77 -12.24
N CYS A 28 -15.83 20.00 -12.17
CA CYS A 28 -16.26 20.64 -10.93
C CYS A 28 -17.42 19.92 -10.22
N ARG A 29 -18.35 19.31 -10.96
CA ARG A 29 -19.52 18.64 -10.35
C ARG A 29 -19.22 17.29 -9.71
N SER A 30 -18.16 16.59 -10.13
CA SER A 30 -17.92 15.21 -9.72
C SER A 30 -16.97 15.04 -8.53
N ASN A 31 -16.24 16.10 -8.14
CA ASN A 31 -15.13 15.96 -7.20
C ASN A 31 -15.25 16.87 -5.98
N ALA A 32 -14.65 16.43 -4.86
CA ALA A 32 -14.57 17.13 -3.58
C ALA A 32 -13.99 18.56 -3.64
N PHE A 33 -13.49 18.98 -4.81
CA PHE A 33 -12.96 20.31 -5.07
C PHE A 33 -14.00 21.41 -4.78
N ASP A 34 -15.27 21.24 -5.17
CA ASP A 34 -16.31 22.24 -4.92
C ASP A 34 -16.67 22.32 -3.42
N ALA A 35 -16.84 21.18 -2.75
CA ALA A 35 -17.14 21.16 -1.31
C ALA A 35 -16.01 21.79 -0.48
N THR A 36 -14.75 21.45 -0.79
CA THR A 36 -13.58 21.93 -0.06
C THR A 36 -13.32 23.41 -0.31
N CYS A 37 -13.41 23.88 -1.56
CA CYS A 37 -13.30 25.31 -1.88
C CYS A 37 -14.42 26.12 -1.23
N ARG A 38 -15.67 25.64 -1.21
CA ARG A 38 -16.78 26.35 -0.53
C ARG A 38 -16.59 26.43 0.99
N LEU A 39 -16.12 25.36 1.63
CA LEU A 39 -15.82 25.33 3.07
C LEU A 39 -14.64 26.22 3.46
N GLN A 40 -13.66 26.42 2.56
CA GLN A 40 -12.49 27.25 2.86
C GLN A 40 -12.65 28.71 2.43
N CYS A 41 -13.37 29.02 1.36
CA CYS A 41 -13.72 30.40 1.04
C CYS A 41 -14.54 31.05 2.16
N SER A 42 -15.41 30.29 2.86
CA SER A 42 -16.09 30.81 4.05
C SER A 42 -15.12 31.05 5.21
N ALA A 43 -14.16 30.16 5.46
CA ALA A 43 -13.13 30.35 6.49
C ALA A 43 -12.17 31.51 6.19
N GLY A 44 -11.78 31.69 4.93
CA GLY A 44 -10.97 32.83 4.47
C GLY A 44 -11.72 34.16 4.55
N ALA A 45 -13.03 34.15 4.27
CA ALA A 45 -13.87 35.34 4.43
C ALA A 45 -14.04 35.75 5.90
N THR A 46 -14.00 34.82 6.86
CA THR A 46 -14.04 35.16 8.29
C THR A 46 -12.79 35.92 8.75
N ILE A 47 -11.63 35.71 8.11
CA ILE A 47 -10.40 36.45 8.45
C ILE A 47 -10.45 37.92 7.96
N LEU A 48 -11.29 38.24 6.98
CA LEU A 48 -11.40 39.59 6.41
C LEU A 48 -12.58 40.42 6.93
N GLN A 49 -13.33 39.95 7.94
CA GLN A 49 -14.41 40.74 8.56
C GLN A 49 -13.95 41.96 9.40
N GLY A 50 -12.66 42.32 9.35
CA GLY A 50 -12.12 43.51 10.02
C GLY A 50 -12.18 44.82 9.22
N TYR A 51 -12.66 44.83 7.97
CA TYR A 51 -12.65 46.06 7.15
C TYR A 51 -13.98 46.25 6.42
N VAL A 52 -14.76 47.24 6.84
CA VAL A 52 -16.03 47.64 6.21
C VAL A 52 -15.80 48.93 5.44
N PRO A 53 -15.65 48.91 4.11
CA PRO A 53 -15.86 50.10 3.29
C PRO A 53 -17.31 50.16 2.82
N SER A 54 -17.93 51.29 3.15
CA SER A 54 -19.28 51.69 2.77
C SER A 54 -19.46 51.84 1.25
N ALA A 55 -20.52 51.19 0.75
CA ALA A 55 -21.40 51.61 -0.34
C ALA A 55 -20.78 52.04 -1.68
N ALA A 56 -20.70 51.09 -2.63
CA ALA A 56 -20.83 51.36 -4.06
C ALA A 56 -21.34 50.11 -4.79
N THR A 57 -22.63 49.80 -4.61
CA THR A 57 -23.33 48.75 -5.36
C THR A 57 -23.59 49.24 -6.79
N ARG A 58 -22.65 49.04 -7.72
CA ARG A 58 -22.88 49.22 -9.16
C ARG A 58 -22.25 48.06 -9.94
N ALA A 59 -23.15 47.29 -10.57
CA ALA A 59 -22.91 46.35 -11.65
C ALA A 59 -21.75 45.37 -11.40
N MET A 60 -22.02 44.33 -10.60
CA MET A 60 -21.26 43.09 -10.68
C MET A 60 -21.54 42.49 -12.06
N GLY A 61 -20.75 42.90 -13.06
CA GLY A 61 -20.46 41.97 -14.14
C GLY A 61 -19.87 40.75 -13.44
N GLU A 62 -20.58 39.62 -13.52
CA GLU A 62 -20.07 38.34 -13.06
C GLU A 62 -18.90 38.00 -13.99
N GLU A 63 -17.74 38.59 -13.70
CA GLU A 63 -16.49 38.18 -14.29
C GLU A 63 -16.25 36.78 -13.73
N GLU A 64 -16.61 35.78 -14.52
CA GLU A 64 -16.42 34.36 -14.21
C GLU A 64 -14.92 34.13 -14.00
N THR A 65 -14.45 34.29 -12.76
CA THR A 65 -13.09 33.93 -12.38
C THR A 65 -12.93 32.45 -12.65
N ARG A 66 -12.13 32.10 -13.64
CA ARG A 66 -11.84 30.71 -13.96
C ARG A 66 -10.94 30.18 -12.86
N ALA A 67 -11.01 28.89 -12.57
CA ALA A 67 -10.16 28.31 -11.53
C ALA A 67 -8.65 28.56 -11.78
N GLY A 68 -8.23 28.72 -13.04
CA GLY A 68 -6.86 29.07 -13.42
C GLY A 68 -6.43 30.51 -13.11
N ASP A 69 -7.36 31.40 -12.76
CA ASP A 69 -7.09 32.79 -12.38
C ASP A 69 -6.77 32.92 -10.88
N LEU A 70 -6.92 31.83 -10.12
CA LEU A 70 -6.55 31.79 -8.70
C LEU A 70 -5.02 31.87 -8.53
N PRO A 71 -4.52 32.55 -7.49
CA PRO A 71 -3.11 32.54 -7.15
C PRO A 71 -2.58 31.10 -6.95
N GLU A 72 -1.34 30.85 -7.36
CA GLU A 72 -0.69 29.55 -7.22
C GLU A 72 -0.79 28.96 -5.79
N PRO A 73 -0.62 29.74 -4.69
CA PRO A 73 -0.76 29.19 -3.34
C PRO A 73 -2.17 28.65 -3.03
N CYS A 74 -3.22 29.25 -3.61
CA CYS A 74 -4.60 28.79 -3.44
C CYS A 74 -4.82 27.47 -4.21
N LEU A 75 -4.31 27.39 -5.43
CA LEU A 75 -4.34 26.15 -6.22
C LEU A 75 -3.56 25.03 -5.54
N ALA A 76 -2.34 25.32 -5.06
CA ALA A 76 -1.49 24.36 -4.37
C ALA A 76 -2.17 23.87 -3.09
N HIS A 77 -2.82 24.75 -2.33
CA HIS A 77 -3.58 24.36 -1.15
C HIS A 77 -4.73 23.40 -1.48
N ALA A 78 -5.55 23.73 -2.48
CA ALA A 78 -6.65 22.89 -2.90
C ALA A 78 -6.16 21.52 -3.42
N ILE A 79 -5.10 21.50 -4.22
CA ILE A 79 -4.51 20.26 -4.75
C ILE A 79 -3.93 19.39 -3.64
N ALA A 80 -3.29 19.99 -2.62
CA ALA A 80 -2.71 19.26 -1.48
C ALA A 80 -3.74 18.53 -0.61
N LEU A 81 -5.04 18.83 -0.77
CA LEU A 81 -6.15 18.16 -0.09
C LEU A 81 -6.75 17.01 -0.91
N THR A 82 -6.19 16.72 -2.09
CA THR A 82 -6.61 15.63 -2.98
C THR A 82 -5.67 14.43 -2.87
N SER A 83 -5.54 13.64 -3.94
CA SER A 83 -4.59 12.54 -4.03
C SER A 83 -3.39 12.89 -4.93
N PRO A 84 -2.24 12.20 -4.80
CA PRO A 84 -1.13 12.32 -5.75
C PRO A 84 -1.54 12.11 -7.21
N ARG A 85 -2.45 11.17 -7.47
CA ARG A 85 -3.03 10.95 -8.81
C ARG A 85 -3.79 12.18 -9.29
N ASP A 86 -4.57 12.83 -8.43
CA ASP A 86 -5.33 14.02 -8.80
C ASP A 86 -4.44 15.24 -8.98
N ALA A 87 -3.36 15.37 -8.20
CA ALA A 87 -2.33 16.38 -8.45
C ALA A 87 -1.73 16.23 -9.85
N CYS A 88 -1.40 15.01 -10.28
CA CYS A 88 -0.93 14.74 -11.64
C CYS A 88 -1.97 15.11 -12.71
N ARG A 89 -3.27 14.89 -12.44
CA ARG A 89 -4.36 15.30 -13.35
C ARG A 89 -4.50 16.82 -13.42
N CYS A 90 -4.42 17.51 -12.28
CA CYS A 90 -4.41 18.97 -12.22
C CYS A 90 -3.27 19.56 -13.06
N ALA A 91 -2.07 18.97 -12.99
CA ALA A 91 -0.92 19.43 -13.76
C ALA A 91 -1.10 19.40 -15.30
N ALA A 92 -2.08 18.63 -15.79
CA ALA A 92 -2.44 18.56 -17.21
C ALA A 92 -3.44 19.64 -17.65
N VAL A 93 -4.09 20.34 -16.72
CA VAL A 93 -5.16 21.31 -17.02
C VAL A 93 -4.61 22.59 -17.63
N SER A 94 -3.62 23.22 -16.97
CA SER A 94 -3.02 24.47 -17.45
C SER A 94 -1.62 24.68 -16.85
N PRO A 95 -0.82 25.62 -17.37
CA PRO A 95 0.48 25.98 -16.78
C PRO A 95 0.38 26.43 -15.31
N ALA A 96 -0.67 27.17 -14.93
CA ALA A 96 -0.89 27.61 -13.56
C ALA A 96 -1.17 26.43 -12.62
N PHE A 97 -2.04 25.50 -13.03
CA PHE A 97 -2.29 24.28 -12.26
C PHE A 97 -1.05 23.38 -12.19
N ARG A 98 -0.22 23.34 -13.23
CA ARG A 98 1.04 22.60 -13.21
C ARG A 98 2.01 23.14 -12.18
N ALA A 99 2.25 24.45 -12.17
CA ALA A 99 3.12 25.08 -11.19
C ALA A 99 2.66 24.76 -9.76
N ALA A 100 1.36 24.91 -9.49
CA ALA A 100 0.77 24.59 -8.20
C ALA A 100 0.87 23.09 -7.84
N ALA A 101 0.56 22.19 -8.78
CA ALA A 101 0.60 20.74 -8.58
C ALA A 101 2.01 20.19 -8.37
N ASP A 102 3.03 20.80 -8.99
CA ASP A 102 4.42 20.39 -8.87
C ASP A 102 5.13 21.08 -7.69
N SER A 103 4.45 21.95 -6.95
CA SER A 103 5.02 22.67 -5.81
C SER A 103 5.41 21.75 -4.65
N ASP A 104 6.48 22.10 -3.95
CA ASP A 104 6.93 21.42 -2.74
C ASP A 104 5.90 21.44 -1.61
N TYR A 105 4.99 22.41 -1.64
CA TYR A 105 3.87 22.46 -0.70
C TYR A 105 2.96 21.23 -0.87
N VAL A 106 2.53 20.94 -2.10
CA VAL A 106 1.64 19.81 -2.42
C VAL A 106 2.30 18.49 -2.05
N TRP A 107 3.49 18.22 -2.58
CA TRP A 107 4.15 16.93 -2.36
C TRP A 107 4.62 16.74 -0.92
N GLY A 108 4.90 17.83 -0.21
CA GLY A 108 5.18 17.79 1.22
C GLY A 108 3.97 17.49 2.11
N ARG A 109 2.75 17.64 1.59
CA ARG A 109 1.49 17.30 2.29
C ARG A 109 1.07 15.85 2.05
N PHE A 110 1.51 15.23 0.96
CA PHE A 110 1.28 13.80 0.70
C PHE A 110 2.19 12.88 1.52
N VAL A 111 3.21 13.41 2.18
CA VAL A 111 4.05 12.63 3.12
C VAL A 111 3.30 12.45 4.44
N PRO A 112 3.14 11.22 4.95
CA PRO A 112 2.48 10.97 6.23
C PRO A 112 3.16 11.69 7.40
N GLU A 113 2.36 12.36 8.23
CA GLU A 113 2.87 13.18 9.34
C GLU A 113 3.46 12.32 10.48
N ASP A 114 2.84 11.18 10.76
CA ASP A 114 3.24 10.21 11.77
C ASP A 114 4.64 9.62 11.51
N HIS A 115 5.04 9.48 10.24
CA HIS A 115 6.33 8.93 9.84
C HIS A 115 7.31 9.96 9.29
N ARG A 116 6.98 11.26 9.39
CA ARG A 116 7.72 12.33 8.70
C ARG A 116 9.20 12.38 9.05
N ARG A 117 9.56 12.11 10.31
CA ARG A 117 10.96 12.09 10.77
C ARG A 117 11.72 10.90 10.20
N ALA A 118 11.16 9.70 10.28
CA ALA A 118 11.78 8.49 9.73
C ALA A 118 11.98 8.62 8.22
N ILE A 119 10.97 9.14 7.51
CA ILE A 119 11.03 9.41 6.07
C ILE A 119 12.12 10.43 5.75
N ALA A 120 12.21 11.54 6.49
CA ALA A 120 13.23 12.56 6.25
C ALA A 120 14.66 12.03 6.46
N LEU A 121 14.89 11.25 7.52
CA LEU A 121 16.18 10.61 7.77
C LEU A 121 16.54 9.62 6.66
N HIS A 122 15.60 8.76 6.27
CA HIS A 122 15.83 7.79 5.19
C HIS A 122 16.16 8.47 3.85
N LEU A 123 15.44 9.53 3.49
CA LEU A 123 15.72 10.30 2.29
C LEU A 123 17.08 11.01 2.35
N HIS A 124 17.47 11.51 3.52
CA HIS A 124 18.79 12.12 3.73
C HIS A 124 19.91 11.10 3.55
N ASP A 125 19.80 9.93 4.18
CA ASP A 125 20.80 8.85 4.08
C ASP A 125 20.92 8.33 2.65
N ALA A 126 19.81 8.32 1.90
CA ALA A 126 19.79 7.98 0.48
C ALA A 126 20.26 9.12 -0.45
N GLY A 127 20.56 10.31 0.07
CA GLY A 127 20.93 11.50 -0.71
C GLY A 127 19.80 12.05 -1.59
N ARG A 128 18.54 11.77 -1.23
CA ARG A 128 17.32 12.14 -1.96
C ARG A 128 16.54 13.29 -1.33
N ASP A 129 17.13 14.00 -0.36
CA ASP A 129 16.52 15.11 0.38
C ASP A 129 16.72 16.51 -0.26
N ARG A 130 17.67 16.63 -1.21
CA ARG A 130 18.05 17.91 -1.83
C ARG A 130 17.27 18.27 -3.12
N GLY A 131 16.37 17.40 -3.56
CA GLY A 131 15.59 17.58 -4.79
C GLY A 131 14.18 18.14 -4.54
N PRO A 132 13.40 18.34 -5.61
CA PRO A 132 11.97 18.60 -5.52
C PRO A 132 11.27 17.55 -4.66
N ARG A 133 10.32 17.96 -3.82
CA ARG A 133 9.61 17.01 -2.94
C ARG A 133 8.79 15.97 -3.70
N LYS A 134 8.45 16.26 -4.95
CA LYS A 134 7.85 15.30 -5.87
C LYS A 134 8.77 14.09 -6.11
N ASP A 135 10.05 14.33 -6.37
CA ASP A 135 11.03 13.26 -6.59
C ASP A 135 11.26 12.45 -5.32
N ALA A 136 11.33 13.12 -4.17
CA ALA A 136 11.37 12.48 -2.87
C ALA A 136 10.13 11.60 -2.61
N TYR A 137 8.93 12.08 -2.95
CA TYR A 137 7.70 11.29 -2.83
C TYR A 137 7.71 10.05 -3.74
N LEU A 138 8.13 10.20 -5.01
CA LEU A 138 8.22 9.08 -5.94
C LEU A 138 9.23 8.03 -5.46
N ALA A 139 10.36 8.46 -4.90
CA ALA A 139 11.33 7.59 -4.26
C ALA A 139 10.76 6.75 -3.10
N LEU A 140 9.74 7.26 -2.40
CA LEU A 140 9.03 6.53 -1.34
C LEU A 140 7.98 5.56 -1.89
N CYS A 141 7.60 5.68 -3.16
CA CYS A 141 6.65 4.77 -3.81
C CYS A 141 7.32 3.50 -4.33
N ASP A 142 8.64 3.54 -4.54
CA ASP A 142 9.45 2.41 -4.96
C ASP A 142 9.63 1.41 -3.80
N GLY A 143 8.57 0.67 -3.46
CA GLY A 143 8.62 -0.35 -2.39
C GLY A 143 9.71 -1.42 -2.60
N GLY A 144 10.16 -1.62 -3.85
CA GLY A 144 11.28 -2.48 -4.21
C GLY A 144 12.66 -1.93 -3.80
N GLY A 145 12.79 -0.62 -3.55
CA GLY A 145 14.01 0.02 -3.03
C GLY A 145 14.26 -0.24 -1.54
N GLY A 146 13.50 -1.16 -0.94
CA GLY A 146 13.63 -1.60 0.44
C GLY A 146 12.71 -0.89 1.44
N GLY A 147 12.14 0.26 1.06
CA GLY A 147 11.23 1.03 1.89
C GLY A 147 11.91 1.70 3.09
N VAL A 148 11.19 2.61 3.72
CA VAL A 148 11.65 3.36 4.90
C VAL A 148 11.61 2.42 6.11
N PRO A 149 12.73 2.24 6.85
CA PRO A 149 12.66 1.58 8.16
C PRO A 149 11.75 2.40 9.08
N VAL A 150 10.72 1.76 9.60
CA VAL A 150 9.82 2.38 10.58
C VAL A 150 9.73 1.50 11.80
N ASP A 151 9.72 2.16 12.95
CA ASP A 151 9.51 1.49 14.21
C ASP A 151 8.01 1.44 14.50
N VAL A 152 7.47 0.22 14.52
CA VAL A 152 6.09 -0.04 14.91
C VAL A 152 6.18 -0.90 16.16
N ASP A 153 5.77 -0.38 17.31
CA ASP A 153 5.84 -1.06 18.62
C ASP A 153 7.25 -1.35 19.18
N GLY A 154 8.31 -0.69 18.70
CA GLY A 154 9.66 -0.76 19.29
C GLY A 154 10.59 -1.81 18.68
N ASP A 155 10.22 -2.42 17.55
CA ASP A 155 10.89 -3.61 17.02
C ASP A 155 11.84 -3.35 15.84
N GLY A 156 11.67 -2.24 15.09
CA GLY A 156 12.48 -1.91 13.92
C GLY A 156 12.38 -2.90 12.74
N TRP A 157 11.43 -3.84 12.77
CA TRP A 157 11.31 -4.94 11.79
C TRP A 157 10.25 -4.65 10.71
N CYS A 158 9.86 -3.39 10.56
CA CYS A 158 8.91 -2.93 9.56
C CYS A 158 9.54 -2.03 8.51
N ARG A 159 9.09 -2.19 7.26
CA ARG A 159 9.34 -1.23 6.17
C ARG A 159 8.05 -0.56 5.75
N LEU A 160 8.12 0.73 5.48
CA LEU A 160 7.03 1.56 4.96
C LEU A 160 7.33 2.03 3.54
N TRP A 161 6.33 2.00 2.67
CA TRP A 161 6.34 2.73 1.40
C TRP A 161 4.94 3.26 1.11
N LEU A 162 4.81 4.11 0.10
CA LEU A 162 3.53 4.73 -0.25
C LEU A 162 2.94 4.13 -1.52
N ASP A 163 1.62 3.94 -1.55
CA ASP A 163 0.90 3.70 -2.79
C ASP A 163 1.01 4.95 -3.68
N GLN A 164 1.57 4.78 -4.86
CA GLN A 164 1.88 5.90 -5.76
C GLN A 164 0.65 6.75 -6.11
N ALA A 165 -0.52 6.13 -6.26
CA ALA A 165 -1.71 6.82 -6.71
C ALA A 165 -2.43 7.60 -5.59
N SER A 166 -2.46 7.05 -4.38
CA SER A 166 -3.26 7.60 -3.28
C SER A 166 -2.45 8.13 -2.10
N GLY A 167 -1.18 7.78 -1.97
CA GLY A 167 -0.39 8.05 -0.77
C GLY A 167 -0.74 7.16 0.42
N ALA A 168 -1.55 6.11 0.22
CA ALA A 168 -1.84 5.15 1.27
C ALA A 168 -0.57 4.44 1.75
N LYS A 169 -0.41 4.30 3.06
CA LYS A 169 0.74 3.65 3.68
C LYS A 169 0.69 2.14 3.43
N CYS A 170 1.74 1.58 2.84
CA CYS A 170 1.94 0.14 2.70
C CYS A 170 3.05 -0.31 3.64
N TYR A 171 2.92 -1.50 4.21
CA TYR A 171 3.88 -2.04 5.19
C TYR A 171 4.41 -3.40 4.77
N ALA A 172 5.65 -3.69 5.11
CA ALA A 172 6.21 -5.04 5.13
C ALA A 172 6.70 -5.37 6.53
N LEU A 173 6.26 -6.50 7.07
CA LEU A 173 6.78 -7.08 8.29
C LEU A 173 7.86 -8.09 7.90
N SER A 174 9.05 -7.97 8.47
CA SER A 174 10.09 -8.99 8.26
C SER A 174 9.69 -10.32 8.91
N ALA A 175 10.33 -11.41 8.50
CA ALA A 175 10.19 -12.70 9.16
C ALA A 175 10.45 -12.63 10.69
N ARG A 176 11.33 -11.74 11.19
CA ARG A 176 11.60 -11.53 12.62
C ARG A 176 10.42 -11.00 13.43
N ARG A 177 9.46 -10.36 12.76
CA ARG A 177 8.24 -9.83 13.39
C ARG A 177 7.10 -10.84 13.37
N LEU A 178 7.25 -11.95 12.65
CA LEU A 178 6.21 -12.96 12.54
C LEU A 178 6.29 -13.93 13.70
N SER A 179 5.13 -14.40 14.16
CA SER A 179 5.08 -15.56 15.03
C SER A 179 5.30 -16.79 14.17
N LEU A 180 6.45 -17.45 14.37
CA LEU A 180 6.79 -18.70 13.70
C LEU A 180 6.74 -19.87 14.68
N PRO A 181 6.46 -21.11 14.21
CA PRO A 181 6.39 -22.27 15.09
C PRO A 181 7.78 -22.59 15.60
N TRP A 182 7.90 -22.84 16.90
CA TRP A 182 9.16 -23.24 17.54
C TRP A 182 10.32 -22.27 17.30
N GLU A 183 10.03 -20.97 17.16
CA GLU A 183 11.07 -19.95 17.01
C GLU A 183 12.00 -19.87 18.23
N ASP A 184 11.53 -20.30 19.41
CA ASP A 184 12.27 -20.32 20.67
C ASP A 184 13.32 -21.45 20.77
N GLY A 185 13.30 -22.42 19.87
CA GLY A 185 14.31 -23.47 19.77
C GLY A 185 14.65 -23.74 18.32
N ASP A 186 15.87 -23.37 17.90
CA ASP A 186 16.50 -23.37 16.55
C ASP A 186 16.35 -24.63 15.66
N PHE A 187 15.44 -25.55 15.95
CA PHE A 187 15.26 -26.81 15.25
C PHE A 187 14.54 -26.66 13.91
N CYS A 188 13.59 -25.71 13.80
CA CYS A 188 12.76 -25.59 12.60
C CYS A 188 13.20 -24.48 11.66
N TRP A 189 13.77 -23.40 12.20
CA TRP A 189 14.11 -22.21 11.42
C TRP A 189 15.58 -21.87 11.53
N ARG A 190 16.19 -21.56 10.38
CA ARG A 190 17.52 -20.98 10.29
C ARG A 190 17.40 -19.55 9.84
N TRP A 191 17.91 -18.62 10.64
CA TRP A 191 18.06 -17.22 10.24
C TRP A 191 19.30 -17.08 9.36
N ALA A 192 19.14 -16.55 8.15
CA ALA A 192 20.22 -16.47 7.18
C ALA A 192 20.23 -15.10 6.47
N PRO A 193 21.41 -14.52 6.22
CA PRO A 193 21.53 -13.39 5.31
C PRO A 193 21.05 -13.77 3.91
N HIS A 194 20.33 -12.88 3.24
CA HIS A 194 19.86 -13.14 1.89
C HIS A 194 19.95 -11.91 1.01
N ALA A 195 20.68 -12.03 -0.11
CA ALA A 195 21.03 -10.90 -0.97
C ALA A 195 19.84 -10.14 -1.58
N ARG A 196 18.67 -10.81 -1.72
CA ARG A 196 17.44 -10.18 -2.23
C ARG A 196 16.51 -9.67 -1.14
N SER A 197 16.84 -9.89 0.13
CA SER A 197 16.02 -9.44 1.25
C SER A 197 16.20 -7.94 1.46
N ARG A 198 15.10 -7.22 1.67
CA ARG A 198 15.17 -5.80 2.08
C ARG A 198 15.46 -5.62 3.56
N PHE A 199 15.37 -6.70 4.34
CA PHE A 199 15.72 -6.74 5.76
C PHE A 199 17.16 -7.23 5.97
N GLY A 200 17.80 -7.74 4.91
CA GLY A 200 19.14 -8.31 4.94
C GLY A 200 19.17 -9.77 5.41
N GLU A 201 18.12 -10.24 6.08
CA GLU A 201 17.97 -11.61 6.56
C GLU A 201 16.58 -12.19 6.31
N VAL A 202 16.49 -13.52 6.30
CA VAL A 202 15.28 -14.31 6.05
C VAL A 202 15.21 -15.48 7.03
N ALA A 203 14.01 -16.04 7.23
CA ALA A 203 13.83 -17.29 7.98
C ALA A 203 13.74 -18.47 7.00
N GLU A 204 14.63 -19.44 7.11
CA GLU A 204 14.62 -20.65 6.29
C GLU A 204 14.08 -21.84 7.07
N LEU A 205 13.02 -22.46 6.57
CA LEU A 205 12.42 -23.65 7.16
C LEU A 205 13.28 -24.88 6.88
N MET A 206 13.98 -25.35 7.91
CA MET A 206 14.89 -26.49 7.84
C MET A 206 14.14 -27.83 7.79
N ASP A 207 13.25 -28.06 8.76
CA ASP A 207 12.29 -29.16 8.78
C ASP A 207 11.21 -28.86 9.84
N CYS A 208 9.94 -28.90 9.48
CA CYS A 208 8.86 -28.85 10.46
C CYS A 208 7.61 -29.60 10.00
N SER A 209 6.95 -30.27 10.94
CA SER A 209 5.64 -30.91 10.69
C SER A 209 4.47 -29.95 10.82
N TYR A 210 4.62 -28.83 11.54
CA TYR A 210 3.59 -27.81 11.74
C TYR A 210 4.05 -26.50 11.10
N LEU A 211 3.21 -25.88 10.29
CA LEU A 211 3.57 -24.62 9.65
C LEU A 211 2.40 -23.65 9.74
N ASP A 212 2.45 -22.83 10.77
CA ASP A 212 1.53 -21.74 11.08
C ASP A 212 2.33 -20.45 11.23
N ILE A 213 1.99 -19.45 10.43
CA ILE A 213 2.69 -18.15 10.35
C ILE A 213 1.67 -17.07 10.65
N TYR A 214 1.98 -16.22 11.63
CA TYR A 214 1.12 -15.09 11.98
C TYR A 214 1.88 -13.77 11.91
N GLY A 215 1.34 -12.80 11.18
CA GLY A 215 1.78 -11.41 11.22
C GLY A 215 0.74 -10.53 11.88
N ARG A 216 1.19 -9.62 12.75
CA ARG A 216 0.34 -8.62 13.41
C ARG A 216 0.80 -7.21 13.07
N LEU A 217 -0.16 -6.37 12.75
CA LEU A 217 0.06 -4.97 12.46
C LEU A 217 -1.06 -4.14 13.11
N PRO A 218 -0.75 -3.15 13.96
CA PRO A 218 -1.77 -2.29 14.54
C PRO A 218 -2.61 -1.61 13.46
N VAL A 219 -3.93 -1.68 13.55
CA VAL A 219 -4.83 -1.05 12.55
C VAL A 219 -4.58 0.45 12.48
N ALA A 220 -4.25 1.08 13.62
CA ALA A 220 -3.98 2.51 13.73
C ALA A 220 -2.84 3.01 12.83
N VAL A 221 -1.91 2.14 12.41
CA VAL A 221 -0.82 2.55 11.52
C VAL A 221 -1.21 2.54 10.04
N LEU A 222 -2.34 1.91 9.67
CA LEU A 222 -2.83 1.88 8.30
C LEU A 222 -3.54 3.18 7.91
N THR A 223 -3.68 3.42 6.61
CA THR A 223 -4.51 4.52 6.13
C THR A 223 -5.99 4.17 6.32
N ARG A 224 -6.79 5.09 6.86
CA ARG A 224 -8.24 4.92 7.08
C ARG A 224 -9.02 4.83 5.76
N ALA A 225 -10.25 4.34 5.83
CA ALA A 225 -11.17 4.20 4.69
C ALA A 225 -10.51 3.55 3.44
N THR A 226 -9.61 2.59 3.68
CA THR A 226 -8.74 2.02 2.64
C THR A 226 -8.87 0.50 2.64
N SER A 227 -9.02 -0.07 1.45
CA SER A 227 -8.97 -1.51 1.26
C SER A 227 -7.53 -1.99 1.12
N TYR A 228 -7.15 -3.02 1.85
CA TYR A 228 -5.83 -3.64 1.82
C TYR A 228 -5.91 -5.11 1.46
N ALA A 229 -4.82 -5.63 0.91
CA ALA A 229 -4.54 -7.06 0.84
C ALA A 229 -3.23 -7.37 1.54
N ALA A 230 -3.21 -8.49 2.26
CA ALA A 230 -1.98 -9.03 2.84
C ALA A 230 -1.40 -10.10 1.92
N TYR A 231 -0.08 -10.14 1.81
CA TYR A 231 0.64 -11.09 0.98
C TYR A 231 1.77 -11.74 1.75
N LEU A 232 1.84 -13.06 1.70
CA LEU A 232 3.01 -13.78 2.17
C LEU A 232 4.09 -13.70 1.08
N VAL A 233 5.29 -13.21 1.43
CA VAL A 233 6.42 -13.06 0.50
C VAL A 233 7.52 -14.03 0.89
N TYR A 234 7.93 -14.88 -0.05
CA TYR A 234 8.82 -16.00 0.24
C TYR A 234 9.55 -16.51 -1.01
N GLY A 235 10.58 -17.31 -0.77
CA GLY A 235 11.35 -18.06 -1.75
C GLY A 235 11.27 -19.54 -1.46
N ILE A 236 11.81 -20.33 -2.37
CA ILE A 236 11.79 -21.80 -2.29
C ILE A 236 13.21 -22.29 -2.52
N ALA A 237 13.74 -23.05 -1.57
CA ALA A 237 15.04 -23.68 -1.65
C ALA A 237 15.03 -24.89 -2.60
N GLU A 238 16.21 -25.24 -3.10
CA GLU A 238 16.42 -26.50 -3.79
C GLU A 238 16.13 -27.68 -2.84
N GLY A 239 15.46 -28.72 -3.35
CA GLY A 239 15.11 -29.89 -2.53
C GLY A 239 14.01 -29.65 -1.48
N HIS A 240 13.24 -28.56 -1.60
CA HIS A 240 12.02 -28.33 -0.82
C HIS A 240 11.05 -29.53 -0.91
N ARG A 241 10.20 -29.67 0.11
CA ARG A 241 9.14 -30.68 0.13
C ARG A 241 7.95 -30.20 0.96
N GLY A 242 6.76 -30.69 0.63
CA GLY A 242 5.55 -30.40 1.41
C GLY A 242 5.02 -28.97 1.28
N LEU A 243 5.40 -28.23 0.24
CA LEU A 243 4.92 -26.85 0.02
C LEU A 243 3.79 -26.77 -1.03
N SER A 244 3.34 -27.90 -1.58
CA SER A 244 2.30 -27.96 -2.61
C SER A 244 0.92 -28.29 -2.03
N PHE A 245 0.80 -29.46 -1.41
CA PHE A 245 -0.44 -30.10 -0.96
C PHE A 245 -0.16 -31.07 0.19
N PRO A 246 -1.19 -31.41 0.99
CA PRO A 246 -2.57 -30.89 0.97
C PRO A 246 -2.74 -29.62 1.80
N ASP A 247 -3.89 -28.97 1.56
CA ASP A 247 -4.63 -28.03 2.40
C ASP A 247 -3.80 -26.98 3.14
N GLN A 248 -3.55 -25.90 2.42
CA GLN A 248 -2.96 -24.68 2.96
C GLN A 248 -4.01 -23.59 2.95
N GLU A 249 -4.12 -22.88 4.06
CA GLU A 249 -5.13 -21.86 4.27
C GLU A 249 -4.48 -20.56 4.66
N ALA A 250 -5.07 -19.46 4.21
CA ALA A 250 -4.69 -18.14 4.67
C ALA A 250 -5.92 -17.32 5.05
N ALA A 251 -5.75 -16.39 5.96
CA ALA A 251 -6.78 -15.43 6.33
C ALA A 251 -6.17 -14.11 6.74
N VAL A 252 -6.99 -13.06 6.67
CA VAL A 252 -6.73 -11.77 7.29
C VAL A 252 -7.95 -11.38 8.09
N SER A 253 -7.75 -11.00 9.34
CA SER A 253 -8.82 -10.57 10.24
C SER A 253 -8.46 -9.26 10.94
N LEU A 254 -9.49 -8.52 11.31
CA LEU A 254 -9.39 -7.36 12.20
C LEU A 254 -9.76 -7.86 13.61
N GLY A 255 -8.85 -7.70 14.55
CA GLY A 255 -9.01 -8.15 15.94
C GLY A 255 -10.30 -7.59 16.58
N GLY A 256 -10.98 -8.40 17.37
CA GLY A 256 -12.15 -7.95 18.15
C GLY A 256 -13.48 -7.81 17.41
N ARG A 257 -13.54 -7.87 16.07
CA ARG A 257 -14.81 -7.72 15.32
C ARG A 257 -15.38 -9.00 14.70
N VAL A 258 -14.65 -10.12 14.74
CA VAL A 258 -15.02 -11.32 13.96
C VAL A 258 -15.13 -12.54 14.89
N PRO A 259 -16.32 -13.12 15.09
CA PRO A 259 -16.46 -14.43 15.72
C PRO A 259 -15.62 -15.45 14.93
N ALA A 260 -14.94 -16.35 15.63
CA ALA A 260 -14.02 -17.35 15.07
C ALA A 260 -14.58 -18.14 13.86
N GLU A 261 -15.90 -18.18 13.72
CA GLU A 261 -16.65 -18.86 12.65
C GLU A 261 -16.70 -18.10 11.31
N SER A 262 -16.30 -16.82 11.28
CA SER A 262 -16.36 -15.96 10.09
C SER A 262 -14.99 -15.54 9.53
N HIS A 263 -13.92 -16.22 9.97
CA HIS A 263 -12.66 -16.18 9.25
C HIS A 263 -12.90 -16.78 7.86
N HIS A 264 -13.08 -15.94 6.85
CA HIS A 264 -13.04 -16.36 5.44
C HIS A 264 -11.61 -16.82 5.12
N ARG A 265 -11.28 -18.01 5.59
CA ARG A 265 -10.08 -18.74 5.23
C ARG A 265 -10.21 -19.10 3.76
N ARG A 266 -9.18 -18.77 3.01
CA ARG A 266 -9.07 -19.09 1.59
C ARG A 266 -8.04 -20.21 1.43
N SER A 267 -8.29 -21.11 0.50
CA SER A 267 -7.30 -22.11 0.12
C SER A 267 -6.20 -21.45 -0.71
N VAL A 268 -4.96 -21.66 -0.32
CA VAL A 268 -3.76 -21.17 -1.00
C VAL A 268 -2.84 -22.35 -1.36
N CYS A 269 -1.86 -22.12 -2.21
CA CYS A 269 -0.80 -23.08 -2.50
C CYS A 269 0.52 -22.32 -2.67
N LEU A 270 1.53 -22.62 -1.85
CA LEU A 270 2.85 -21.99 -1.97
C LEU A 270 3.66 -22.53 -3.15
N ARG A 271 3.43 -23.78 -3.55
CA ARG A 271 4.16 -24.36 -4.67
C ARG A 271 3.27 -25.32 -5.46
N PRO A 272 2.54 -24.83 -6.47
CA PRO A 272 1.76 -25.69 -7.34
C PRO A 272 2.64 -26.78 -7.99
N ASP A 273 2.34 -28.04 -7.69
CA ASP A 273 2.98 -29.21 -8.27
C ASP A 273 1.89 -30.23 -8.63
N GLU A 274 1.66 -30.42 -9.92
CA GLU A 274 0.64 -31.35 -10.41
C GLU A 274 0.94 -32.81 -10.08
N ALA A 275 2.21 -33.20 -9.99
CA ALA A 275 2.58 -34.56 -9.66
C ALA A 275 2.31 -34.86 -8.19
N GLU A 276 2.60 -33.92 -7.29
CA GLU A 276 2.20 -34.03 -5.88
C GLU A 276 0.67 -33.98 -5.72
N ALA A 277 0.00 -33.08 -6.42
CA ALA A 277 -1.46 -33.03 -6.46
C ALA A 277 -2.10 -34.37 -6.84
N ARG A 278 -1.62 -35.01 -7.92
CA ARG A 278 -2.09 -36.31 -8.39
C ARG A 278 -1.86 -37.43 -7.38
N LYS A 279 -0.80 -37.36 -6.57
CA LYS A 279 -0.56 -38.34 -5.49
C LYS A 279 -1.58 -38.17 -4.37
N PHE A 280 -1.94 -36.94 -4.01
CA PHE A 280 -2.85 -36.68 -2.90
C PHE A 280 -4.33 -36.83 -3.28
N TRP A 281 -4.75 -36.34 -4.44
CA TRP A 281 -6.15 -36.31 -4.86
C TRP A 281 -6.52 -37.45 -5.83
N GLY A 282 -5.53 -38.24 -6.27
CA GLY A 282 -5.69 -39.29 -7.27
C GLY A 282 -5.47 -38.80 -8.71
N ALA A 283 -5.19 -39.74 -9.61
CA ALA A 283 -4.74 -39.46 -10.98
C ALA A 283 -5.73 -38.65 -11.84
N GLY A 284 -7.02 -38.61 -11.47
CA GLY A 284 -8.08 -37.88 -12.18
C GLY A 284 -8.46 -36.53 -11.58
N ALA A 285 -7.77 -36.08 -10.52
CA ALA A 285 -8.12 -34.84 -9.85
C ALA A 285 -7.68 -33.62 -10.65
N VAL A 286 -8.63 -32.75 -10.97
CA VAL A 286 -8.38 -31.40 -11.48
C VAL A 286 -8.52 -30.44 -10.31
N ILE A 287 -7.41 -29.82 -9.91
CA ILE A 287 -7.46 -28.80 -8.86
C ILE A 287 -8.04 -27.53 -9.45
N PRO A 288 -9.09 -26.94 -8.85
CA PRO A 288 -9.66 -25.69 -9.29
C PRO A 288 -8.74 -24.54 -8.88
N TYR A 289 -7.62 -24.35 -9.59
CA TYR A 289 -6.77 -23.19 -9.37
C TYR A 289 -7.48 -21.91 -9.84
N GLY A 290 -7.33 -20.83 -9.06
CA GLY A 290 -7.85 -19.52 -9.41
C GLY A 290 -9.24 -19.22 -8.82
N VAL A 291 -10.10 -18.58 -9.61
CA VAL A 291 -11.33 -17.94 -9.14
C VAL A 291 -12.27 -18.94 -8.47
N GLY A 292 -12.54 -18.74 -7.19
CA GLY A 292 -13.41 -19.61 -6.39
C GLY A 292 -12.78 -20.91 -5.93
N GLY A 293 -11.46 -21.09 -6.13
CA GLY A 293 -10.73 -22.27 -5.67
C GLY A 293 -9.38 -21.90 -5.05
N VAL A 294 -8.33 -22.65 -5.38
CA VAL A 294 -7.01 -22.53 -4.74
C VAL A 294 -6.25 -21.35 -5.34
N HIS A 295 -5.90 -20.38 -4.50
CA HIS A 295 -5.06 -19.25 -4.87
C HIS A 295 -3.61 -19.71 -5.07
N VAL A 296 -3.09 -19.48 -6.27
CA VAL A 296 -1.71 -19.81 -6.63
C VAL A 296 -0.79 -18.61 -6.46
N PRO A 297 0.52 -18.83 -6.25
CA PRO A 297 1.45 -17.75 -6.02
C PRO A 297 1.89 -17.12 -7.34
N ARG A 298 2.36 -15.89 -7.27
CA ARG A 298 2.95 -15.15 -8.38
C ARG A 298 4.45 -14.96 -8.12
N LEU A 299 5.26 -15.17 -9.16
CA LEU A 299 6.67 -14.75 -9.14
C LEU A 299 6.75 -13.27 -9.47
N ARG A 300 7.39 -12.49 -8.60
CA ARG A 300 7.66 -11.07 -8.76
C ARG A 300 8.94 -10.84 -9.57
N ASP A 301 9.10 -9.61 -10.06
CA ASP A 301 10.30 -9.19 -10.81
C ASP A 301 11.58 -9.15 -9.96
N ASP A 302 11.44 -9.01 -8.64
CA ASP A 302 12.55 -9.12 -7.66
C ASP A 302 12.92 -10.59 -7.34
N GLY A 303 12.23 -11.55 -7.97
CA GLY A 303 12.45 -12.98 -7.83
C GLY A 303 11.81 -13.61 -6.59
N TRP A 304 11.08 -12.84 -5.78
CA TRP A 304 10.30 -13.40 -4.68
C TRP A 304 8.98 -13.97 -5.19
N TRP A 305 8.52 -15.06 -4.59
CA TRP A 305 7.14 -15.51 -4.73
C TRP A 305 6.25 -14.74 -3.75
N GLU A 306 5.01 -14.52 -4.15
CA GLU A 306 4.00 -13.98 -3.25
C GLU A 306 2.65 -14.67 -3.45
N VAL A 307 1.89 -14.82 -2.36
CA VAL A 307 0.50 -15.27 -2.42
C VAL A 307 -0.38 -14.36 -1.58
N GLU A 308 -1.58 -14.04 -2.10
CA GLU A 308 -2.54 -13.17 -1.41
C GLU A 308 -3.21 -13.96 -0.26
N MET A 309 -2.95 -13.55 0.98
CA MET A 309 -3.46 -14.21 2.19
C MET A 309 -4.89 -13.82 2.54
N GLY A 310 -5.24 -12.57 2.28
CA GLY A 310 -6.47 -11.97 2.80
C GLY A 310 -6.69 -10.57 2.26
N ARG A 311 -7.93 -10.08 2.37
CA ARG A 311 -8.28 -8.68 2.14
C ARG A 311 -8.97 -8.14 3.37
N LEU A 312 -8.78 -6.87 3.65
CA LEU A 312 -9.46 -6.14 4.73
C LEU A 312 -9.83 -4.74 4.25
N ARG A 313 -10.79 -4.12 4.93
CA ARG A 313 -11.09 -2.70 4.78
C ARG A 313 -10.91 -2.02 6.13
N THR A 314 -10.11 -0.95 6.17
CA THR A 314 -9.97 -0.14 7.39
C THR A 314 -11.24 0.68 7.63
N VAL A 315 -11.47 1.08 8.87
CA VAL A 315 -12.70 1.79 9.26
C VAL A 315 -12.84 3.13 8.53
N GLU A 316 -14.09 3.55 8.35
CA GLU A 316 -14.41 4.82 7.70
C GLU A 316 -14.06 6.02 8.60
N ALA A 317 -13.90 7.19 7.98
CA ALA A 317 -13.61 8.42 8.71
C ALA A 317 -14.78 8.78 9.64
N GLY A 318 -14.55 8.72 10.95
CA GLY A 318 -15.55 9.02 12.00
C GLY A 318 -15.97 7.82 12.83
N GLU A 319 -15.67 6.60 12.39
CA GLU A 319 -15.83 5.40 13.21
C GLU A 319 -14.68 5.28 14.22
N HIS A 320 -14.99 4.81 15.43
CA HIS A 320 -13.98 4.62 16.47
C HIS A 320 -13.26 3.28 16.23
N GLU A 321 -11.94 3.33 16.04
CA GLU A 321 -11.07 2.16 16.15
C GLU A 321 -10.97 1.81 17.63
N ALA A 322 -11.18 0.53 17.98
CA ALA A 322 -10.93 0.12 19.34
C ALA A 322 -9.41 0.26 19.60
N PRO A 323 -8.99 0.86 20.72
CA PRO A 323 -7.56 0.95 21.02
C PRO A 323 -6.98 -0.47 21.15
N GLY A 324 -5.85 -0.71 20.49
CA GLY A 324 -5.19 -2.02 20.46
C GLY A 324 -5.78 -3.02 19.46
N GLU A 325 -6.58 -2.56 18.49
CA GLU A 325 -7.04 -3.41 17.38
C GLU A 325 -5.89 -3.70 16.40
N ASP A 326 -5.60 -4.99 16.20
CA ASP A 326 -4.59 -5.47 15.26
C ASP A 326 -5.23 -6.09 14.02
N VAL A 327 -4.59 -5.87 12.88
CA VAL A 327 -4.74 -6.77 11.73
C VAL A 327 -3.92 -8.01 11.99
N VAL A 328 -4.53 -9.19 11.89
CA VAL A 328 -3.85 -10.47 11.93
C VAL A 328 -3.91 -11.12 10.55
N ALA A 329 -2.74 -11.33 9.95
CA ALA A 329 -2.59 -12.16 8.76
C ALA A 329 -2.07 -13.53 9.18
N SER A 330 -2.80 -14.60 8.86
CA SER A 330 -2.44 -15.98 9.22
C SER A 330 -2.28 -16.84 7.97
N PHE A 331 -1.27 -17.70 7.97
CA PHE A 331 -1.09 -18.79 7.00
C PHE A 331 -0.88 -20.09 7.77
N GLU A 332 -1.52 -21.17 7.33
CA GLU A 332 -1.45 -22.46 8.00
C GLU A 332 -1.44 -23.60 6.98
N VAL A 333 -0.65 -24.64 7.25
CA VAL A 333 -0.75 -25.93 6.59
C VAL A 333 -1.45 -26.91 7.54
N VAL A 334 -2.67 -27.33 7.21
CA VAL A 334 -3.56 -28.09 8.09
C VAL A 334 -3.02 -29.50 8.39
N GLY A 335 -2.15 -30.04 7.53
CA GLY A 335 -1.56 -31.38 7.67
C GLY A 335 -0.21 -31.40 8.41
N SER A 336 0.00 -32.45 9.22
CA SER A 336 1.20 -32.67 10.05
C SER A 336 2.38 -33.35 9.33
N TYR A 337 2.45 -33.26 8.00
CA TYR A 337 3.53 -33.88 7.22
C TYR A 337 4.79 -33.00 7.19
N PRO A 338 6.01 -33.57 7.04
CA PRO A 338 7.25 -32.81 7.04
C PRO A 338 7.33 -31.79 5.90
N LYS A 339 7.68 -30.55 6.23
CA LYS A 339 7.85 -29.41 5.32
C LYS A 339 9.26 -28.86 5.45
N ARG A 340 9.88 -28.50 4.33
CA ARG A 340 11.19 -27.82 4.32
C ARG A 340 11.40 -26.98 3.07
N GLY A 341 12.37 -26.07 3.17
CA GLY A 341 12.85 -25.27 2.06
C GLY A 341 11.99 -24.03 1.78
N LEU A 342 11.12 -23.63 2.70
CA LEU A 342 10.47 -22.32 2.64
C LEU A 342 11.48 -21.25 3.09
N ILE A 343 11.70 -20.23 2.27
CA ILE A 343 12.57 -19.09 2.61
C ILE A 343 11.66 -17.87 2.82
N LEU A 344 11.36 -17.53 4.06
CA LEU A 344 10.38 -16.51 4.40
C LEU A 344 11.04 -15.12 4.48
N GLU A 345 10.57 -14.20 3.63
CA GLU A 345 10.95 -12.77 3.69
C GLU A 345 10.05 -12.03 4.69
N GLY A 346 8.74 -12.27 4.61
CA GLY A 346 7.80 -11.52 5.44
C GLY A 346 6.35 -11.51 4.95
N ILE A 347 5.58 -10.57 5.50
CA ILE A 347 4.20 -10.28 5.09
C ILE A 347 4.08 -8.82 4.66
N GLU A 348 3.52 -8.58 3.48
CA GLU A 348 3.25 -7.22 2.97
C GLU A 348 1.76 -6.87 3.07
N PHE A 349 1.44 -5.71 3.63
CA PHE A 349 0.12 -5.08 3.60
C PHE A 349 0.13 -3.97 2.56
N ARG A 350 -0.55 -4.23 1.43
CA ARG A 350 -0.61 -3.33 0.29
C ARG A 350 -2.02 -2.81 0.08
N LYS A 351 -2.12 -1.54 -0.27
CA LYS A 351 -3.38 -0.96 -0.69
C LYS A 351 -3.90 -1.67 -1.94
N LEU A 352 -5.18 -2.03 -1.97
CA LEU A 352 -5.84 -2.55 -3.15
C LEU A 352 -6.10 -1.41 -4.16
N GLN A 353 -5.86 -1.71 -5.44
CA GLN A 353 -5.96 -0.75 -6.55
C GLN A 353 -7.40 -0.42 -6.93
#